data_AF-W1YA34-F1
#
_entry.id   AF-W1YA34-F1
#
_cell.length_a   1.000
_cell.length_b   1.000
_cell.length_c   1.000
_cell.angle_alpha   90.00
_cell.angle_beta   90.00
_cell.angle_gamma   90.00
#
_symmetry.space_group_name_H-M   'P 1'
#
loop_
_entity.id
_entity.type
_entity.pdbx_description
1 polymer ?
#
loop_
_entity_poly.entity_id
_entity_poly.type
_entity_poly.pdbx_seq_one_letter_code
_entity_poly.pdbx_strand_id
1 'polypeptide(L)'
;KYKEKSCRKNKFKMAISLYLQNKEGKNIFKNILNYFNEVINIASNIIPILLISFLFTDILIRNDNIINSLSNLYSMFFEKLKMPYYDYISKSITLGFFNQIYSIEALNNAITFVSRLIIAIIIICQGISFTTNIVFIRLNMRFITYKDILVVYIEKILIMSLIIFLIYYFYLGFSA
;
A
#
# COMPACT_ATOMS: atom_id res chain seq x y z
N LYS A 1 18.97 -37.62 1.19
CA LYS A 1 18.02 -38.73 1.42
C LYS A 1 17.38 -38.54 2.80
N TYR A 2 16.11 -38.16 2.86
CA TYR A 2 15.39 -38.09 4.13
C TYR A 2 15.17 -39.52 4.64
N LYS A 3 15.88 -39.92 5.70
CA LYS A 3 15.56 -41.15 6.44
C LYS A 3 14.44 -40.81 7.41
N GLU A 4 13.21 -41.20 7.07
CA GLU A 4 12.11 -41.15 8.02
C GLU A 4 12.47 -42.00 9.25
N LYS A 5 12.61 -41.36 10.41
CA LYS A 5 12.70 -42.05 11.70
C LYS A 5 11.30 -42.08 12.29
N SER A 6 10.73 -43.27 12.45
CA SER A 6 9.47 -43.42 13.18
C SER A 6 9.69 -43.05 14.66
N CYS A 7 8.85 -42.18 15.21
CA CYS A 7 8.90 -41.81 16.63
C CYS A 7 7.50 -41.93 17.25
N ARG A 8 7.41 -42.74 18.30
CA ARG A 8 6.16 -43.03 19.04
C ARG A 8 5.77 -41.95 20.05
N LYS A 9 6.68 -41.05 20.50
CA LYS A 9 6.36 -39.90 21.38
C LYS A 9 7.25 -38.68 21.07
N ASN A 10 6.74 -37.47 21.37
CA ASN A 10 7.39 -36.16 21.21
C ASN A 10 7.84 -35.81 19.77
N LYS A 11 6.96 -36.04 18.79
CA LYS A 11 7.19 -35.71 17.36
C LYS A 11 7.65 -34.26 17.14
N PHE A 12 7.07 -33.30 17.85
CA PHE A 12 7.41 -31.87 17.71
C PHE A 12 8.85 -31.57 18.14
N LYS A 13 9.27 -32.08 19.31
CA LYS A 13 10.63 -31.89 19.81
C LYS A 13 11.68 -32.55 18.89
N MET A 14 11.36 -33.72 18.34
CA MET A 14 12.22 -34.43 17.38
C MET A 14 12.28 -33.71 16.02
N ALA A 15 11.17 -33.13 15.54
CA ALA A 15 11.15 -32.33 14.32
C ALA A 15 12.00 -31.07 14.46
N ILE A 16 11.92 -30.38 15.61
CA ILE A 16 12.77 -29.23 15.92
C ILE A 16 14.24 -29.64 16.00
N SER A 17 14.57 -30.73 16.69
CA SER A 17 15.97 -31.19 16.78
C SER A 17 16.53 -31.63 15.43
N LEU A 18 15.73 -32.27 14.58
CA LEU A 18 16.13 -32.63 13.21
C LEU A 18 16.28 -31.38 12.32
N TYR A 19 15.40 -30.39 12.47
CA TYR A 19 15.51 -29.11 11.76
C TYR A 19 16.78 -28.36 12.18
N LEU A 20 17.09 -28.32 13.48
CA LEU A 20 18.30 -27.69 14.02
C LEU A 20 19.58 -28.45 13.64
N GLN A 21 19.59 -29.79 13.72
CA GLN A 21 20.69 -30.63 13.23
C GLN A 21 20.93 -30.48 11.72
N ASN A 22 19.88 -30.24 10.92
CA ASN A 22 20.00 -29.92 9.50
C ASN A 22 20.37 -28.44 9.24
N LYS A 23 20.34 -27.58 10.27
CA LYS A 23 20.71 -26.16 10.23
C LYS A 23 22.19 -25.95 10.57
N GLU A 24 22.78 -26.82 11.38
CA GLU A 24 24.21 -26.81 11.70
C GLU A 24 25.04 -27.09 10.45
N GLY A 25 25.54 -26.01 9.82
CA GLY A 25 26.41 -26.07 8.64
C GLY A 25 26.01 -25.13 7.49
N LYS A 26 24.86 -24.45 7.55
CA LYS A 26 24.50 -23.46 6.52
C LYS A 26 25.05 -22.08 6.88
N ASN A 27 26.15 -21.69 6.21
CA ASN A 27 26.76 -20.38 6.30
C ASN A 27 25.70 -19.27 6.09
N ILE A 28 25.56 -18.35 7.05
CA ILE A 28 24.52 -17.31 7.05
C ILE A 28 24.54 -16.50 5.75
N PHE A 29 25.74 -16.19 5.25
CA PHE A 29 25.93 -15.51 3.96
C PHE A 29 25.32 -16.29 2.78
N LYS A 30 25.41 -17.62 2.79
CA LYS A 30 24.81 -18.45 1.74
C LYS A 30 23.28 -18.41 1.80
N ASN A 31 22.69 -18.33 3.00
CA ASN A 31 21.25 -18.15 3.12
C ASN A 31 20.81 -16.75 2.67
N ILE A 32 21.55 -15.70 3.04
CA ILE A 32 21.28 -14.33 2.58
C ILE A 32 21.31 -14.27 1.04
N LEU A 33 22.33 -14.85 0.40
CA LEU A 33 22.44 -14.90 -1.06
C LEU A 33 21.29 -15.69 -1.69
N ASN A 34 20.88 -16.80 -1.09
CA ASN A 34 19.74 -17.58 -1.58
C ASN A 34 18.44 -16.77 -1.51
N TYR A 35 18.18 -16.09 -0.38
CA TYR A 35 17.01 -15.23 -0.23
C TYR A 35 17.06 -14.04 -1.21
N PHE A 36 18.24 -13.47 -1.45
CA PHE A 36 18.41 -12.40 -2.42
C PHE A 36 18.09 -12.86 -3.85
N ASN A 37 18.57 -14.05 -4.24
CA ASN A 37 18.24 -14.66 -5.52
C ASN A 37 16.73 -14.95 -5.66
N GLU A 38 16.09 -15.42 -4.59
CA GLU A 38 14.62 -15.59 -4.57
C GLU A 38 13.90 -14.25 -4.76
N VAL A 39 14.33 -13.20 -4.06
CA VAL A 39 13.76 -11.84 -4.20
C VAL A 39 13.96 -11.31 -5.62
N ILE A 40 15.15 -11.46 -6.22
CA ILE A 40 15.40 -11.06 -7.61
C ILE A 40 14.48 -11.82 -8.56
N ASN A 41 14.31 -13.12 -8.37
CA ASN A 41 13.47 -13.94 -9.24
C ASN A 41 12.00 -13.53 -9.14
N ILE A 42 11.50 -13.30 -7.91
CA ILE A 42 10.15 -12.77 -7.67
C ILE A 42 10.01 -11.38 -8.32
N ALA A 43 10.96 -10.48 -8.08
CA ALA A 43 10.95 -9.13 -8.63
C ALA A 43 10.97 -9.15 -10.16
N SER A 44 11.80 -9.99 -10.77
CA SER A 44 11.91 -10.12 -12.24
C SER A 44 10.60 -10.55 -12.89
N ASN A 45 9.79 -11.34 -12.20
CA ASN A 45 8.46 -11.74 -12.67
C ASN A 45 7.39 -10.64 -12.47
N ILE A 46 7.54 -9.81 -11.44
CA ILE A 46 6.55 -8.78 -11.07
C ILE A 46 6.82 -7.45 -11.81
N ILE A 47 8.07 -7.04 -11.96
CA ILE A 47 8.49 -5.75 -12.53
C ILE A 47 7.87 -5.48 -13.90
N PRO A 48 7.90 -6.41 -14.89
CA PRO A 48 7.32 -6.16 -16.21
C PRO A 48 5.82 -5.85 -16.15
N ILE A 49 5.09 -6.58 -15.30
CA ILE A 49 3.65 -6.41 -15.14
C ILE A 49 3.35 -5.08 -14.44
N LEU A 50 4.16 -4.69 -13.45
CA LEU A 50 4.05 -3.38 -12.82
C LEU A 50 4.35 -2.24 -13.79
N LEU A 51 5.35 -2.38 -14.67
CA LEU A 51 5.66 -1.37 -15.69
C LEU A 51 4.48 -1.16 -16.64
N ILE A 52 3.86 -2.23 -17.13
CA ILE A 52 2.65 -2.14 -17.96
C ILE A 52 1.52 -1.46 -17.18
N SER A 53 1.30 -1.86 -15.93
CA SER A 53 0.29 -1.23 -15.06
C SER A 53 0.54 0.26 -14.86
N PHE A 54 1.80 0.68 -14.68
CA PHE A 54 2.16 2.08 -14.54
C PHE A 54 1.91 2.87 -15.83
N LEU A 55 2.24 2.32 -17.00
CA LEU A 55 1.95 2.96 -18.28
C LEU A 55 0.45 3.18 -18.50
N PHE A 56 -0.38 2.18 -18.19
CA PHE A 56 -1.84 2.34 -18.23
C PHE A 56 -2.33 3.40 -17.24
N THR A 57 -1.73 3.44 -16.07
CA THR A 57 -2.06 4.42 -15.04
C THR A 57 -1.73 5.83 -15.50
N ASP A 58 -0.59 6.03 -16.16
CA ASP A 58 -0.18 7.31 -16.75
C ASP A 58 -1.20 7.85 -17.74
N ILE A 59 -1.74 6.97 -18.60
CA ILE A 59 -2.76 7.33 -19.59
C ILE A 59 -4.04 7.80 -18.88
N LEU A 60 -4.44 7.13 -17.80
CA LEU A 60 -5.62 7.51 -17.02
C LEU A 60 -5.43 8.85 -16.29
N ILE A 61 -4.26 9.05 -15.67
CA ILE A 61 -3.93 10.26 -14.91
C ILE A 61 -3.88 11.49 -15.80
N ARG A 62 -3.35 11.36 -17.03
CA ARG A 62 -3.31 12.45 -18.01
C ARG A 62 -4.68 12.88 -18.52
N ASN A 63 -5.72 12.10 -18.27
CA ASN A 63 -7.09 12.48 -18.61
C ASN A 63 -7.72 13.23 -17.43
N ASP A 64 -7.63 14.56 -17.46
CA ASP A 64 -8.17 15.43 -16.41
C ASP A 64 -9.65 15.19 -16.12
N ASN A 65 -10.47 14.83 -17.13
CA ASN A 65 -11.89 14.57 -16.91
C ASN A 65 -12.13 13.37 -16.00
N ILE A 66 -11.33 12.30 -16.15
CA ILE A 66 -11.43 11.10 -15.31
C ILE A 66 -11.01 11.45 -13.88
N ILE A 67 -9.86 12.11 -13.72
CA ILE A 67 -9.33 12.46 -12.40
C ILE A 67 -10.27 13.42 -11.68
N ASN A 68 -10.76 14.46 -12.34
CA ASN A 68 -11.67 15.43 -11.73
C ASN A 68 -13.01 14.77 -11.35
N SER A 69 -13.55 13.88 -12.18
CA SER A 69 -14.80 13.17 -11.87
C SER A 69 -14.65 12.25 -10.66
N LEU A 70 -13.54 11.52 -10.54
CA LEU A 70 -13.27 10.67 -9.37
C LEU A 70 -12.98 11.49 -8.12
N SER A 71 -12.23 12.59 -8.27
CA SER A 71 -11.95 13.55 -7.22
C SER A 71 -13.25 14.17 -6.68
N ASN A 72 -14.26 14.40 -7.52
CA ASN A 72 -15.54 14.94 -7.04
C ASN A 72 -16.22 14.06 -5.98
N LEU A 73 -16.02 12.74 -6.01
CA LEU A 73 -16.58 11.85 -4.98
C LEU A 73 -15.97 12.14 -3.59
N TYR A 74 -14.66 12.35 -3.53
CA TYR A 74 -13.97 12.67 -2.29
C TYR A 74 -14.17 14.14 -1.88
N SER A 75 -14.24 15.07 -2.84
CA SER A 75 -14.39 16.50 -2.55
C SER A 75 -15.71 16.77 -1.83
N MET A 76 -16.83 16.16 -2.28
CA MET A 76 -18.13 16.24 -1.61
C MET A 76 -18.08 15.81 -0.14
N PHE A 77 -17.26 14.80 0.19
CA PHE A 77 -17.07 14.35 1.55
C PHE A 77 -16.27 15.36 2.38
N PHE A 78 -15.13 15.83 1.87
CA PHE A 78 -14.28 16.79 2.59
C PHE A 78 -14.87 18.19 2.70
N GLU A 79 -15.69 18.60 1.74
CA GLU A 79 -16.46 19.84 1.77
C GLU A 79 -17.46 19.83 2.93
N LYS A 80 -18.20 18.71 3.12
CA LYS A 80 -19.11 18.54 4.27
C LYS A 80 -18.38 18.61 5.61
N LEU A 81 -17.14 18.13 5.65
CA LEU A 81 -16.27 18.23 6.84
C LEU A 81 -15.66 19.63 7.04
N LYS A 82 -15.92 20.57 6.11
CA LYS A 82 -15.38 21.92 6.06
C LYS A 82 -13.85 21.96 6.05
N MET A 83 -13.22 21.00 5.38
CA MET A 83 -11.76 20.99 5.26
C MET A 83 -11.27 22.09 4.30
N PRO A 84 -10.19 22.81 4.65
CA PRO A 84 -9.60 23.81 3.77
C PRO A 84 -8.92 23.14 2.58
N TYR A 85 -9.10 23.72 1.39
CA TYR A 85 -8.57 23.19 0.13
C TYR A 85 -8.97 21.73 -0.13
N TYR A 86 -10.25 21.41 0.14
CA TYR A 86 -10.81 20.07 -0.03
C TYR A 86 -10.63 19.50 -1.45
N ASP A 87 -10.65 20.35 -2.48
CA ASP A 87 -10.39 19.95 -3.88
C ASP A 87 -8.98 19.41 -4.08
N TYR A 88 -7.96 20.05 -3.48
CA TYR A 88 -6.58 19.61 -3.57
C TYR A 88 -6.34 18.32 -2.78
N ILE A 89 -6.93 18.21 -1.59
CA ILE A 89 -6.87 17.00 -0.76
C ILE A 89 -7.50 15.82 -1.52
N SER A 90 -8.68 16.05 -2.08
CA SER A 90 -9.40 15.08 -2.89
C SER A 90 -8.61 14.64 -4.12
N LYS A 91 -8.04 15.60 -4.87
CA LYS A 91 -7.24 15.30 -6.06
C LYS A 91 -6.01 14.48 -5.69
N SER A 92 -5.33 14.79 -4.58
CA SER A 92 -4.19 14.02 -4.10
C SER A 92 -4.54 12.56 -3.76
N ILE A 93 -5.67 12.32 -3.08
CA ILE A 93 -6.17 10.96 -2.77
C ILE A 93 -6.46 10.19 -4.06
N THR A 94 -7.10 10.85 -5.03
CA THR A 94 -7.48 10.26 -6.31
C THR A 94 -6.25 9.88 -7.12
N LEU A 95 -5.25 10.76 -7.17
CA LEU A 95 -3.96 10.46 -7.79
C LEU A 95 -3.28 9.28 -7.07
N GLY A 96 -3.35 9.22 -5.75
CA GLY A 96 -2.70 8.18 -4.93
C GLY A 96 -3.34 6.81 -5.02
N PHE A 97 -4.64 6.79 -5.31
CA PHE A 97 -5.37 5.58 -5.68
C PHE A 97 -4.68 4.89 -6.85
N PHE A 98 -4.38 5.66 -7.89
CA PHE A 98 -3.75 5.19 -9.11
C PHE A 98 -2.24 5.00 -8.95
N ASN A 99 -1.53 6.03 -8.54
CA ASN A 99 -0.09 6.00 -8.32
C ASN A 99 0.33 7.12 -7.36
N GLN A 100 0.98 6.70 -6.27
CA GLN A 100 1.33 7.55 -5.15
C GLN A 100 2.38 8.62 -5.47
N ILE A 101 3.20 8.40 -6.50
CA ILE A 101 4.17 9.41 -6.98
C ILE A 101 3.43 10.67 -7.45
N TYR A 102 2.28 10.51 -8.13
CA TYR A 102 1.48 11.64 -8.59
C TYR A 102 0.76 12.37 -7.46
N SER A 103 0.48 11.72 -6.33
CA SER A 103 -0.04 12.42 -5.15
C SER A 103 0.92 13.46 -4.60
N ILE A 104 2.23 13.24 -4.75
CA ILE A 104 3.26 14.18 -4.31
C ILE A 104 3.21 15.44 -5.16
N GLU A 105 2.85 15.34 -6.43
CA GLU A 105 2.68 16.51 -7.33
C GLU A 105 1.56 17.45 -6.84
N ALA A 106 0.58 16.92 -6.10
CA ALA A 106 -0.48 17.72 -5.47
C ALA A 106 -0.01 18.50 -4.22
N LEU A 107 1.20 18.27 -3.70
CA LEU A 107 1.81 19.08 -2.64
C LEU A 107 2.33 20.41 -3.24
N ASN A 108 1.41 21.30 -3.59
CA ASN A 108 1.72 22.64 -4.06
C ASN A 108 2.01 23.58 -2.87
N ASN A 109 2.97 24.50 -2.99
CA ASN A 109 3.22 25.53 -1.96
C ASN A 109 2.11 26.60 -1.88
N ALA A 110 1.20 26.65 -2.85
CA ALA A 110 0.07 27.58 -2.88
C ALA A 110 -1.05 27.24 -1.88
N ILE A 111 -1.07 26.03 -1.31
CA ILE A 111 -2.05 25.61 -0.30
C ILE A 111 -1.53 25.84 1.13
N THR A 112 -2.45 26.00 2.08
CA THR A 112 -2.07 26.24 3.48
C THR A 112 -1.18 25.14 4.04
N PHE A 113 -0.34 25.49 5.02
CA PHE A 113 0.53 24.53 5.71
C PHE A 113 -0.26 23.35 6.28
N VAL A 114 -1.43 23.61 6.87
CA VAL A 114 -2.30 22.57 7.43
C VAL A 114 -2.78 21.60 6.34
N SER A 115 -3.29 22.11 5.21
CA SER A 115 -3.69 21.24 4.09
C SER A 115 -2.52 20.44 3.50
N ARG A 116 -1.31 21.03 3.41
CA ARG A 116 -0.10 20.30 2.96
C ARG A 116 0.25 19.16 3.90
N LEU A 117 0.22 19.43 5.21
CA LEU A 117 0.52 18.43 6.23
C LEU A 117 -0.51 17.29 6.19
N ILE A 118 -1.79 17.61 6.01
CA ILE A 118 -2.86 16.62 5.81
C ILE A 118 -2.56 15.74 4.60
N ILE A 119 -2.26 16.33 3.43
CA ILE A 119 -1.93 15.58 2.22
C ILE A 119 -0.70 14.69 2.45
N ALA A 120 0.34 15.20 3.11
CA ALA A 120 1.53 14.41 3.42
C ALA A 120 1.22 13.20 4.31
N ILE A 121 0.39 13.36 5.35
CA ILE A 121 -0.06 12.25 6.21
C ILE A 121 -0.83 11.21 5.40
N ILE A 122 -1.76 11.65 4.54
CA ILE A 122 -2.52 10.74 3.65
C ILE A 122 -1.55 9.92 2.80
N ILE A 123 -0.61 10.58 2.14
CA ILE A 123 0.37 9.93 1.26
C ILE A 123 1.19 8.91 2.04
N ILE A 124 1.70 9.25 3.23
CA ILE A 124 2.51 8.33 4.03
C ILE A 124 1.69 7.09 4.44
N CYS A 125 0.46 7.29 4.90
CA CYS A 125 -0.37 6.20 5.42
C CYS A 125 -1.01 5.34 4.31
N GLN A 126 -1.29 5.90 3.14
CA GLN A 126 -1.86 5.18 2.00
C GLN A 126 -0.91 4.08 1.49
N GLY A 127 0.41 4.27 1.65
CA GLY A 127 1.41 3.21 1.56
C GLY A 127 1.73 2.76 0.13
N ILE A 128 0.97 1.80 -0.41
CA ILE A 128 1.11 1.27 -1.78
C ILE A 128 -0.21 1.52 -2.53
N SER A 129 -0.14 1.99 -3.78
CA SER A 129 -1.32 2.28 -4.60
C SER A 129 -2.15 1.03 -4.91
N PHE A 130 -3.42 1.26 -5.26
CA PHE A 130 -4.34 0.16 -5.59
C PHE A 130 -3.87 -0.65 -6.80
N THR A 131 -3.31 0.02 -7.81
CA THR A 131 -2.77 -0.58 -9.03
C THR A 131 -1.67 -1.59 -8.73
N THR A 132 -0.70 -1.21 -7.90
CA THR A 132 0.39 -2.09 -7.46
C THR A 132 -0.12 -3.24 -6.59
N ASN A 133 -1.06 -2.97 -5.68
CA ASN A 133 -1.63 -4.00 -4.80
C ASN A 133 -2.39 -5.08 -5.58
N ILE A 134 -3.17 -4.70 -6.60
CA ILE A 134 -3.88 -5.68 -7.45
C ILE A 134 -2.90 -6.61 -8.16
N VAL A 135 -1.84 -6.07 -8.75
CA VAL A 135 -0.84 -6.87 -9.47
C VAL A 135 -0.19 -7.87 -8.52
N PHE A 136 0.21 -7.41 -7.33
CA PHE A 136 0.83 -8.27 -6.34
C PHE A 136 -0.10 -9.39 -5.84
N ILE A 137 -1.34 -9.06 -5.50
CA ILE A 137 -2.33 -10.03 -5.01
C ILE A 137 -2.67 -11.06 -6.10
N ARG A 138 -2.76 -10.65 -7.36
CA ARG A 138 -3.06 -11.59 -8.46
C ARG A 138 -1.95 -12.61 -8.71
N LEU A 139 -0.70 -12.19 -8.52
CA LEU A 139 0.45 -13.06 -8.71
C LEU A 139 0.66 -14.00 -7.52
N ASN A 140 0.47 -13.51 -6.28
CA ASN A 140 0.88 -14.23 -5.07
C ASN A 140 -0.27 -14.72 -4.17
N MET A 141 -1.48 -14.14 -4.26
CA MET A 141 -2.60 -14.39 -3.34
C MET A 141 -3.94 -14.53 -4.08
N ARG A 142 -4.02 -15.53 -4.98
CA ARG A 142 -5.17 -15.74 -5.89
C ARG A 142 -6.51 -16.03 -5.20
N PHE A 143 -6.51 -16.39 -3.93
CA PHE A 143 -7.73 -16.67 -3.17
C PHE A 143 -8.52 -15.41 -2.79
N ILE A 144 -7.91 -14.22 -2.91
CA ILE A 144 -8.57 -12.94 -2.62
C ILE A 144 -9.29 -12.43 -3.89
N THR A 145 -10.57 -12.05 -3.76
CA THR A 145 -11.36 -11.55 -4.89
C THR A 145 -11.12 -10.06 -5.14
N TYR A 146 -11.41 -9.56 -6.35
CA TYR A 146 -11.21 -8.13 -6.66
C TYR A 146 -12.09 -7.22 -5.79
N LYS A 147 -13.27 -7.70 -5.40
CA LYS A 147 -14.20 -6.96 -4.53
C LYS A 147 -13.58 -6.75 -3.15
N ASP A 148 -12.97 -7.78 -2.58
CA ASP A 148 -12.34 -7.69 -1.26
C ASP A 148 -11.21 -6.65 -1.25
N ILE A 149 -10.38 -6.64 -2.31
CA ILE A 149 -9.29 -5.66 -2.46
C ILE A 149 -9.83 -4.23 -2.53
N LEU A 150 -10.91 -4.03 -3.29
CA LEU A 150 -11.54 -2.72 -3.46
C LEU A 150 -12.17 -2.23 -2.15
N VAL A 151 -12.86 -3.10 -1.41
CA VAL A 151 -13.45 -2.77 -0.11
C VAL A 151 -12.38 -2.36 0.90
N VAL A 152 -11.32 -3.16 1.06
CA VAL A 152 -10.21 -2.85 1.99
C VAL A 152 -9.56 -1.51 1.64
N TYR A 153 -9.42 -1.19 0.35
CA TYR A 153 -8.85 0.07 -0.07
C TYR A 153 -9.74 1.27 0.28
N ILE A 154 -11.05 1.17 0.05
CA ILE A 154 -12.02 2.21 0.42
C ILE A 154 -12.05 2.40 1.94
N GLU A 155 -12.13 1.31 2.71
CA GLU A 155 -12.08 1.36 4.17
C GLU A 155 -10.83 2.07 4.67
N LYS A 156 -9.67 1.77 4.06
CA LYS A 156 -8.42 2.43 4.41
C LYS A 156 -8.49 3.94 4.18
N ILE A 157 -9.02 4.40 3.05
CA ILE A 157 -9.18 5.85 2.79
C ILE A 157 -10.13 6.50 3.79
N LEU A 158 -11.26 5.85 4.10
CA LEU A 158 -12.25 6.37 5.05
C LEU A 158 -11.70 6.46 6.48
N ILE A 159 -10.97 5.45 6.94
CA ILE A 159 -10.31 5.48 8.25
C ILE A 159 -9.28 6.61 8.28
N MET A 160 -8.48 6.76 7.22
CA MET A 160 -7.49 7.83 7.15
C MET A 160 -8.13 9.22 7.16
N SER A 161 -9.19 9.43 6.37
CA SER A 161 -9.89 10.71 6.34
C SER A 161 -10.52 11.05 7.69
N LEU A 162 -11.04 10.05 8.42
CA LEU A 162 -11.57 10.21 9.77
C LEU A 162 -10.48 10.57 10.78
N ILE A 163 -9.34 9.89 10.77
CA ILE A 163 -8.21 10.21 11.65
C ILE A 163 -7.74 11.65 11.42
N ILE A 164 -7.62 12.05 10.16
CA ILE A 164 -7.20 13.40 9.78
C ILE A 164 -8.22 14.45 10.21
N PHE A 165 -9.51 14.16 10.04
CA PHE A 165 -10.58 15.01 10.54
C PHE A 165 -10.46 15.22 12.04
N LEU A 166 -10.26 14.14 12.81
CA LEU A 166 -10.07 14.23 14.25
C LEU A 166 -8.84 15.10 14.58
N ILE A 167 -7.68 14.84 13.96
CA ILE A 167 -6.47 15.63 14.19
C ILE A 167 -6.72 17.11 13.86
N TYR A 168 -7.36 17.41 12.73
CA TYR A 168 -7.64 18.77 12.29
C TYR A 168 -8.53 19.52 13.30
N TYR A 169 -9.65 18.91 13.72
CA TYR A 169 -10.57 19.55 14.67
C TYR A 169 -10.00 19.63 16.07
N PHE A 170 -9.24 18.63 16.54
CA PHE A 170 -8.57 18.71 17.83
C PHE A 170 -7.44 19.74 17.84
N TYR A 171 -6.74 19.95 16.72
CA TYR A 171 -5.66 20.93 16.61
C TYR A 171 -6.17 22.37 16.46
N LEU A 172 -7.21 22.60 15.64
CA LEU A 172 -7.80 23.93 15.46
C LEU A 172 -8.79 24.31 16.55
N GLY A 173 -9.53 23.36 17.10
CA GLY A 173 -10.43 23.60 18.24
C GLY A 173 -9.71 23.95 19.54
N PHE A 174 -8.40 23.67 19.63
CA PHE A 174 -7.54 24.12 20.75
C PHE A 174 -6.87 25.48 20.51
N SER A 175 -6.86 25.98 19.26
CA SER A 175 -6.19 27.23 18.88
C SER A 175 -7.17 28.37 18.54
N ALA A 176 -8.47 28.17 18.78
CA ALA A 176 -9.51 29.18 18.84
C ALA A 176 -9.91 29.43 20.30
#